data_AF-A0A3D8PFA7-F1
#
_entry.id   AF-A0A3D8PFA7-F1
#
_cell.length_a   1.000
_cell.length_b   1.000
_cell.length_c   1.000
_cell.angle_alpha   90.00
_cell.angle_beta   90.00
_cell.angle_gamma   90.00
#
_symmetry.space_group_name_H-M   'P 1'
#
loop_
_entity.id
_entity.type
_entity.pdbx_description
1 polymer ?
#
loop_
_entity_poly.entity_id
_entity_poly.type
_entity_poly.pdbx_seq_one_letter_code
_entity_poly.pdbx_strand_id
1 'polypeptide(L)'
;MSLRDLPAGPVLPRPAAFQADAPSDALVRWAEMPVAVQVTSVTESDSTITIFDVIGEDDMGGGVSLRRIAAALSRIGPQAVTVQINSPGGDMFEGIAIYNLLRAHPAAVTVEVLGLAASAASIIAMAGDEIHMSPGSFLMLHNAWGVVIGNRHDMAEAAALFESFDAALAGIYAARSGRPQVEIAALLDAETFLGAEEAITAGMADGMVEGSAAGPLARSPQSGAQSRPDIQARRRIDAALAQQGIPRSARRAMLRDLTGTRNAAEPATQNAGIPLSAIRQLIDTIRS
;
A
#
# COMPACT_ATOMS: atom_id res chain seq x y z
N MET A 1 15.40 -21.70 -3.22
CA MET A 1 15.32 -20.71 -4.31
C MET A 1 13.88 -20.55 -4.69
N SER A 2 13.47 -19.37 -5.17
CA SER A 2 12.14 -19.16 -5.73
C SER A 2 11.81 -20.23 -6.79
N LEU A 3 10.56 -20.72 -6.77
CA LEU A 3 10.06 -21.75 -7.67
C LEU A 3 9.70 -21.21 -9.06
N ARG A 4 9.55 -19.88 -9.19
CA ARG A 4 9.23 -19.22 -10.46
C ARG A 4 10.36 -18.31 -10.90
N ASP A 5 10.62 -18.27 -12.20
CA ASP A 5 11.52 -17.30 -12.82
C ASP A 5 10.71 -16.03 -13.20
N LEU A 6 10.57 -15.11 -12.25
CA LEU A 6 9.90 -13.82 -12.43
C LEU A 6 10.94 -12.69 -12.45
N PRO A 7 10.71 -11.62 -13.24
CA PRO A 7 11.66 -10.52 -13.35
C PRO A 7 11.84 -9.79 -12.02
N ALA A 8 13.03 -9.23 -11.81
CA ALA A 8 13.17 -8.16 -10.83
C ALA A 8 12.32 -6.97 -11.30
N GLY A 9 11.54 -6.41 -10.37
CA GLY A 9 10.78 -5.18 -10.56
C GLY A 9 11.72 -4.03 -10.89
N PRO A 10 11.30 -3.10 -11.76
CA PRO A 10 12.18 -2.05 -12.27
C PRO A 10 12.57 -1.06 -11.17
N VAL A 11 13.83 -0.62 -11.20
CA VAL A 11 14.31 0.47 -10.35
C VAL A 11 13.96 1.78 -11.02
N LEU A 12 12.80 2.33 -10.66
CA LEU A 12 12.31 3.60 -11.18
C LEU A 12 12.77 4.75 -10.26
N PRO A 13 13.34 5.85 -10.81
CA PRO A 13 13.70 7.00 -9.99
C PRO A 13 12.42 7.67 -9.47
N ARG A 14 12.33 7.86 -8.15
CA ARG A 14 11.20 8.55 -7.51
C ARG A 14 11.33 10.06 -7.72
N PRO A 15 10.40 10.72 -8.43
CA PRO A 15 10.43 12.17 -8.57
C PRO A 15 10.17 12.85 -7.22
N ALA A 16 10.92 13.91 -6.90
CA ALA A 16 10.77 14.63 -5.63
C ALA A 16 9.39 15.27 -5.42
N ALA A 17 8.67 15.57 -6.51
CA ALA A 17 7.33 16.12 -6.49
C ALA A 17 6.21 15.06 -6.48
N PHE A 18 6.56 13.77 -6.51
CA PHE A 18 5.61 12.67 -6.57
C PHE A 18 5.24 12.18 -5.17
N GLN A 19 3.98 12.37 -4.80
CA GLN A 19 3.37 11.83 -3.58
C GLN A 19 2.33 10.79 -3.98
N ALA A 20 2.65 9.51 -3.77
CA ALA A 20 1.66 8.44 -3.81
C ALA A 20 0.93 8.43 -2.47
N ASP A 21 -0.22 9.09 -2.42
CA ASP A 21 -1.23 8.76 -1.42
C ASP A 21 -2.12 7.65 -2.01
N ALA A 22 -2.88 6.92 -1.20
CA ALA A 22 -4.06 6.20 -1.69
C ALA A 22 -5.22 7.21 -1.80
N PRO A 23 -6.11 7.11 -2.81
CA PRO A 23 -7.05 8.19 -3.05
C PRO A 23 -8.01 8.26 -1.86
N SER A 24 -8.37 9.48 -1.47
CA SER A 24 -9.02 9.70 -0.17
C SER A 24 -10.34 8.96 -0.03
N ASP A 25 -11.03 8.73 -1.13
CA ASP A 25 -12.24 7.92 -1.21
C ASP A 25 -11.96 6.42 -1.01
N ALA A 26 -10.86 5.88 -1.53
CA ALA A 26 -10.43 4.50 -1.27
C ALA A 26 -10.03 4.32 0.20
N LEU A 27 -9.33 5.29 0.80
CA LEU A 27 -9.00 5.28 2.23
C LEU A 27 -10.25 5.38 3.11
N VAL A 28 -11.23 6.21 2.73
CA VAL A 28 -12.52 6.34 3.44
C VAL A 28 -13.33 5.05 3.32
N ARG A 29 -13.49 4.50 2.12
CA ARG A 29 -14.19 3.22 1.90
C ARG A 29 -13.52 2.08 2.66
N TRP A 30 -12.20 2.02 2.67
CA TRP A 30 -11.43 1.05 3.44
C TRP A 30 -11.62 1.21 4.97
N ALA A 31 -11.63 2.45 5.48
CA ALA A 31 -11.91 2.72 6.88
C ALA A 31 -13.38 2.42 7.27
N GLU A 32 -14.30 2.45 6.31
CA GLU A 32 -15.73 2.14 6.47
C GLU A 32 -16.07 0.66 6.30
N MET A 33 -15.16 -0.16 5.75
CA MET A 33 -15.34 -1.62 5.70
C MET A 33 -15.32 -2.19 7.13
N PRO A 34 -16.28 -3.05 7.51
CA PRO A 34 -16.27 -3.69 8.82
C PRO A 34 -15.01 -4.52 8.95
N VAL A 35 -14.12 -4.06 9.83
CA VAL A 35 -12.83 -4.69 10.11
C VAL A 35 -13.10 -6.11 10.62
N ALA A 36 -12.86 -7.12 9.79
CA ALA A 36 -12.53 -8.44 10.30
C ALA A 36 -11.32 -8.24 11.22
N VAL A 37 -11.53 -8.54 12.51
CA VAL A 37 -10.59 -8.38 13.64
C VAL A 37 -9.15 -8.20 13.13
N GLN A 38 -8.58 -7.01 13.32
CA GLN A 38 -7.15 -6.81 13.14
C GLN A 38 -6.40 -7.74 14.09
N VAL A 39 -6.08 -8.92 13.59
CA VAL A 39 -5.15 -9.84 14.22
C VAL A 39 -3.77 -9.25 13.95
N THR A 40 -3.38 -8.26 14.76
CA THR A 40 -1.96 -8.00 15.02
C THR A 40 -1.44 -9.11 15.92
N SER A 41 -1.40 -10.31 15.37
CA SER A 41 -0.49 -11.34 15.85
C SER A 41 0.28 -11.82 14.65
N VAL A 42 1.60 -11.85 14.78
CA VAL A 42 2.35 -12.97 14.25
C VAL A 42 1.71 -14.18 14.94
N THR A 43 0.79 -14.87 14.25
CA THR A 43 0.40 -16.21 14.69
C THR A 43 1.69 -17.05 14.69
N GLU A 44 1.89 -17.84 15.74
CA GLU A 44 3.07 -18.69 15.99
C GLU A 44 3.23 -19.81 14.93
N SER A 45 3.41 -19.43 13.68
CA SER A 45 4.35 -20.07 12.78
C SER A 45 5.43 -19.03 12.52
N ASP A 46 6.68 -19.31 12.90
CA ASP A 46 7.80 -18.38 12.88
C ASP A 46 8.08 -17.72 11.50
N SER A 47 7.38 -18.13 10.45
CA SER A 47 7.54 -17.75 9.05
C SER A 47 6.39 -16.94 8.42
N THR A 48 5.48 -16.33 9.19
CA THR A 48 4.35 -15.56 8.61
C THR A 48 4.57 -14.04 8.67
N ILE A 49 4.32 -13.36 7.55
CA ILE A 49 4.35 -11.90 7.40
C ILE A 49 2.94 -11.39 7.06
N THR A 50 2.47 -10.36 7.75
CA THR A 50 1.15 -9.75 7.51
C THR A 50 1.24 -8.36 6.90
N ILE A 51 0.47 -8.14 5.84
CA ILE A 51 0.30 -6.87 5.13
C ILE A 51 -1.17 -6.44 5.25
N PHE A 52 -1.54 -5.94 6.43
CA PHE A 52 -2.92 -5.57 6.81
C PHE A 52 -3.15 -4.06 6.95
N ASP A 53 -2.34 -3.27 6.25
CA ASP A 53 -2.41 -1.81 6.28
C ASP A 53 -2.00 -1.23 4.91
N VAL A 54 -2.10 0.08 4.77
CA VAL A 54 -1.63 0.82 3.58
C VAL A 54 -0.15 0.56 3.34
N ILE A 55 0.24 0.41 2.08
CA ILE A 55 1.64 0.27 1.66
C ILE A 55 2.33 1.64 1.73
N GLY A 56 3.50 1.69 2.37
CA GLY A 56 4.19 2.92 2.72
C GLY A 56 4.18 3.18 4.23
N GLU A 57 4.88 4.22 4.64
CA GLU A 57 4.92 4.67 6.04
C GLU A 57 4.34 6.09 6.13
N ASP A 58 3.38 6.30 7.02
CA ASP A 58 2.94 7.65 7.37
C ASP A 58 3.90 8.29 8.40
N ASP A 59 3.87 9.61 8.56
CA ASP A 59 4.73 10.33 9.54
C ASP A 59 4.50 9.87 10.99
N MET A 60 3.47 9.07 11.26
CA MET A 60 3.13 8.53 12.57
C MET A 60 3.58 7.08 12.75
N GLY A 61 4.33 6.52 11.77
CA GLY A 61 4.85 5.16 11.79
C GLY A 61 3.80 4.08 11.55
N GLY A 62 2.65 4.44 10.98
CA GLY A 62 1.62 3.53 10.49
C GLY A 62 1.91 3.04 9.07
N GLY A 63 1.27 1.94 8.67
CA GLY A 63 1.44 1.34 7.34
C GLY A 63 2.39 0.14 7.30
N VAL A 64 2.68 -0.33 6.09
CA VAL A 64 3.58 -1.43 5.79
C VAL A 64 4.72 -0.91 4.90
N SER A 65 5.91 -0.80 5.48
CA SER A 65 7.12 -0.39 4.79
C SER A 65 8.06 -1.55 4.49
N LEU A 66 8.92 -1.37 3.48
CA LEU A 66 10.06 -2.21 3.13
C LEU A 66 10.90 -2.53 4.36
N ARG A 67 11.17 -1.54 5.20
CA ARG A 67 11.95 -1.72 6.44
C ARG A 67 11.30 -2.74 7.37
N ARG A 68 9.97 -2.70 7.51
CA ARG A 68 9.22 -3.67 8.32
C ARG A 68 9.28 -5.08 7.72
N ILE A 69 9.12 -5.21 6.41
CA ILE A 69 9.20 -6.51 5.73
C ILE A 69 10.62 -7.09 5.80
N ALA A 70 11.66 -6.27 5.57
CA ALA A 70 13.06 -6.67 5.70
C ALA A 70 13.39 -7.15 7.11
N ALA A 71 12.92 -6.44 8.14
CA ALA A 71 13.09 -6.86 9.52
C ALA A 71 12.37 -8.19 9.82
N ALA A 72 11.21 -8.44 9.21
CA ALA A 72 10.51 -9.72 9.35
C ALA A 72 11.28 -10.86 8.67
N LEU A 73 11.67 -10.70 7.39
CA LEU A 73 12.45 -11.70 6.65
C LEU A 73 13.78 -12.00 7.34
N SER A 74 14.45 -10.99 7.89
CA SER A 74 15.70 -11.19 8.63
C SER A 74 15.51 -12.03 9.90
N ARG A 75 14.34 -11.97 10.56
CA ARG A 75 14.04 -12.83 11.70
C ARG A 75 13.69 -14.26 11.28
N ILE A 76 12.96 -14.40 10.17
CA ILE A 76 12.58 -15.70 9.60
C ILE A 76 13.82 -16.44 9.09
N GLY A 77 14.79 -15.71 8.54
CA GLY A 77 15.99 -16.31 7.93
C GLY A 77 15.66 -17.05 6.63
N PRO A 78 16.51 -17.99 6.18
CA PRO A 78 16.37 -18.64 4.88
C PRO A 78 15.31 -19.77 4.87
N GLN A 79 14.15 -19.53 5.48
CA GLN A 79 13.03 -20.47 5.55
C GLN A 79 11.88 -20.02 4.65
N ALA A 80 11.02 -20.97 4.24
CA ALA A 80 9.82 -20.65 3.48
C ALA A 80 8.94 -19.68 4.28
N VAL A 81 8.32 -18.71 3.61
CA VAL A 81 7.55 -17.62 4.23
C VAL A 81 6.15 -17.55 3.64
N THR A 82 5.16 -17.32 4.50
CA THR A 82 3.79 -17.03 4.08
C THR A 82 3.52 -15.54 4.26
N VAL A 83 3.07 -14.86 3.21
CA VAL A 83 2.72 -13.44 3.20
C VAL A 83 1.22 -13.30 3.07
N GLN A 84 0.55 -12.90 4.15
CA GLN A 84 -0.89 -12.67 4.17
C GLN A 84 -1.22 -11.21 3.85
N ILE A 85 -2.06 -10.98 2.85
CA ILE A 85 -2.39 -9.66 2.33
C ILE A 85 -3.87 -9.35 2.54
N ASN A 86 -4.12 -8.20 3.16
CA ASN A 86 -5.42 -7.53 3.20
C ASN A 86 -5.16 -6.02 3.22
N SER A 87 -4.90 -5.43 2.05
CA SER A 87 -4.41 -4.06 1.91
C SER A 87 -5.02 -3.36 0.69
N PRO A 88 -5.36 -2.06 0.82
CA PRO A 88 -5.85 -1.24 -0.29
C PRO A 88 -4.72 -0.76 -1.22
N GLY A 89 -3.47 -1.14 -0.97
CA GLY A 89 -2.31 -0.61 -1.66
C GLY A 89 -1.78 0.65 -0.99
N GLY A 90 -1.16 1.54 -1.78
CA GLY A 90 -0.48 2.73 -1.28
C GLY A 90 0.67 3.13 -2.18
N ASP A 91 1.84 3.38 -1.59
CA ASP A 91 3.03 3.84 -2.31
C ASP A 91 3.54 2.80 -3.32
N MET A 92 3.53 3.15 -4.61
CA MET A 92 3.97 2.26 -5.69
C MET A 92 5.43 1.84 -5.53
N PHE A 93 6.32 2.77 -5.19
CA PHE A 93 7.75 2.50 -5.10
C PHE A 93 8.06 1.58 -3.93
N GLU A 94 7.42 1.80 -2.78
CA GLU A 94 7.49 0.92 -1.62
C GLU A 94 6.97 -0.49 -1.97
N GLY A 95 5.86 -0.55 -2.72
CA GLY A 95 5.30 -1.82 -3.21
C GLY A 95 6.26 -2.59 -4.10
N ILE A 96 6.86 -1.94 -5.09
CA ILE A 96 7.88 -2.54 -5.98
C ILE A 96 9.13 -2.96 -5.19
N ALA A 97 9.55 -2.17 -4.21
CA ALA A 97 10.69 -2.52 -3.37
C ALA A 97 10.39 -3.77 -2.51
N ILE A 98 9.20 -3.87 -1.92
CA ILE A 98 8.75 -5.04 -1.17
C ILE A 98 8.66 -6.26 -2.10
N TYR A 99 8.09 -6.10 -3.29
CA TYR A 99 8.07 -7.14 -4.33
C TYR A 99 9.49 -7.67 -4.58
N ASN A 100 10.44 -6.78 -4.87
CA ASN A 100 11.83 -7.15 -5.14
C ASN A 100 12.50 -7.85 -3.96
N LEU A 101 12.23 -7.38 -2.74
CA LEU A 101 12.79 -7.98 -1.53
C LEU A 101 12.27 -9.40 -1.32
N LEU A 102 10.97 -9.64 -1.54
CA LEU A 102 10.37 -10.98 -1.45
C LEU A 102 10.91 -11.90 -2.56
N ARG A 103 11.04 -11.39 -3.79
CA ARG A 103 11.64 -12.15 -4.92
C ARG A 103 13.09 -12.55 -4.68
N ALA A 104 13.85 -11.72 -3.97
CA ALA A 104 15.24 -12.00 -3.61
C ALA A 104 15.38 -12.99 -2.44
N HIS A 105 14.28 -13.35 -1.77
CA HIS A 105 14.31 -14.30 -0.65
C HIS A 105 14.78 -15.69 -1.12
N PRO A 106 15.72 -16.35 -0.42
CA PRO A 106 16.30 -17.60 -0.89
C PRO A 106 15.36 -18.82 -0.77
N ALA A 107 14.21 -18.71 -0.09
CA ALA A 107 13.26 -19.80 0.11
C ALA A 107 11.89 -19.48 -0.51
N ALA A 108 10.98 -20.46 -0.49
CA ALA A 108 9.66 -20.31 -1.11
C ALA A 108 8.85 -19.21 -0.43
N VAL A 109 8.18 -18.38 -1.23
CA VAL A 109 7.25 -17.33 -0.78
C VAL A 109 5.84 -17.71 -1.20
N THR A 110 4.98 -18.05 -0.24
CA THR A 110 3.55 -18.26 -0.48
C THR A 110 2.81 -16.98 -0.13
N VAL A 111 1.97 -16.47 -1.03
CA VAL A 111 1.12 -15.31 -0.77
C VAL A 111 -0.32 -15.77 -0.58
N GLU A 112 -0.98 -15.25 0.44
CA GLU A 112 -2.40 -15.48 0.70
C GLU A 112 -3.15 -14.16 0.68
N VAL A 113 -4.06 -13.97 -0.28
CA VAL A 113 -4.97 -12.81 -0.30
C VAL A 113 -6.21 -13.18 0.50
N LEU A 114 -6.34 -12.58 1.68
CA LEU A 114 -7.43 -12.91 2.61
C LEU A 114 -8.72 -12.15 2.30
N GLY A 115 -8.59 -10.91 1.83
CA GLY A 115 -9.73 -10.05 1.52
C GLY A 115 -9.46 -9.18 0.31
N LEU A 116 -8.46 -8.31 0.39
CA LEU A 116 -8.09 -7.41 -0.70
C LEU A 116 -6.59 -7.34 -0.89
N ALA A 117 -6.12 -7.46 -2.12
CA ALA A 117 -4.82 -6.93 -2.51
C ALA A 117 -5.05 -5.97 -3.68
N ALA A 118 -5.09 -4.67 -3.38
CA ALA A 118 -5.34 -3.64 -4.37
C ALA A 118 -4.09 -2.82 -4.68
N SER A 119 -3.97 -2.31 -5.91
CA SER A 119 -2.94 -1.34 -6.28
C SER A 119 -1.52 -1.83 -5.92
N ALA A 120 -0.72 -1.08 -5.17
CA ALA A 120 0.62 -1.52 -4.76
C ALA A 120 0.64 -2.88 -4.02
N ALA A 121 -0.44 -3.26 -3.34
CA ALA A 121 -0.53 -4.55 -2.66
C ALA A 121 -0.74 -5.73 -3.62
N SER A 122 -1.47 -5.55 -4.74
CA SER A 122 -1.54 -6.58 -5.79
C SER A 122 -0.20 -6.77 -6.48
N ILE A 123 0.60 -5.71 -6.64
CA ILE A 123 2.00 -5.84 -7.10
C ILE A 123 2.82 -6.69 -6.13
N ILE A 124 2.75 -6.42 -4.83
CA ILE A 124 3.42 -7.25 -3.82
C ILE A 124 2.97 -8.71 -3.91
N ALA A 125 1.67 -8.95 -4.11
CA ALA A 125 1.14 -10.30 -4.24
C ALA A 125 1.81 -11.08 -5.37
N MET A 126 2.13 -10.43 -6.50
CA MET A 126 2.79 -11.07 -7.64
C MET A 126 4.21 -11.57 -7.31
N ALA A 127 4.78 -11.26 -6.15
CA ALA A 127 6.08 -11.78 -5.72
C ALA A 127 6.04 -13.27 -5.33
N GLY A 128 4.85 -13.80 -5.02
CA GLY A 128 4.66 -15.16 -4.55
C GLY A 128 5.12 -16.20 -5.57
N ASP A 129 5.82 -17.22 -5.07
CA ASP A 129 6.01 -18.49 -5.77
C ASP A 129 4.68 -19.20 -5.94
N GLU A 130 3.86 -19.19 -4.89
CA GLU A 130 2.46 -19.61 -4.91
C GLU A 130 1.58 -18.46 -4.43
N ILE A 131 0.43 -18.26 -5.07
CA ILE A 131 -0.54 -17.22 -4.71
C ILE A 131 -1.90 -17.87 -4.52
N HIS A 132 -2.41 -17.85 -3.29
CA HIS A 132 -3.71 -18.38 -2.94
C HIS A 132 -4.67 -17.26 -2.55
N MET A 133 -5.92 -17.37 -2.98
CA MET A 133 -6.95 -16.38 -2.71
C MET A 133 -8.08 -16.99 -1.87
N SER A 134 -8.50 -16.28 -0.84
CA SER A 134 -9.62 -16.72 0.00
C SER A 134 -10.97 -16.53 -0.73
N PRO A 135 -12.00 -17.32 -0.41
CA PRO A 135 -13.35 -17.09 -0.94
C PRO A 135 -13.83 -15.66 -0.66
N GLY A 136 -14.29 -14.96 -1.70
CA GLY A 136 -14.73 -13.56 -1.61
C GLY A 136 -13.60 -12.52 -1.55
N SER A 137 -12.35 -12.93 -1.77
CA SER A 137 -11.23 -12.00 -1.89
C SER A 137 -11.05 -11.48 -3.32
N PHE A 138 -10.39 -10.32 -3.44
CA PHE A 138 -10.17 -9.62 -4.70
C PHE A 138 -8.72 -9.18 -4.90
N LEU A 139 -8.25 -9.29 -6.14
CA LEU A 139 -7.15 -8.49 -6.66
C LEU A 139 -7.73 -7.25 -7.33
N MET A 140 -7.13 -6.09 -7.12
CA MET A 140 -7.46 -4.88 -7.89
C MET A 140 -6.22 -4.35 -8.58
N LEU A 141 -6.33 -4.18 -9.90
CA LEU A 141 -5.28 -3.72 -10.79
C LEU A 141 -5.71 -2.38 -11.36
N HIS A 142 -4.81 -1.41 -11.33
CA HIS A 142 -5.00 -0.11 -11.99
C HIS A 142 -3.65 0.52 -12.32
N ASN A 143 -3.67 1.52 -13.19
CA ASN A 143 -2.48 2.32 -13.51
C ASN A 143 -1.91 3.04 -12.29
N ALA A 144 -0.63 3.41 -12.37
CA ALA A 144 -0.02 4.31 -11.42
C ALA A 144 -0.76 5.65 -11.45
N TRP A 145 -1.01 6.21 -10.26
CA TRP A 145 -1.70 7.48 -10.14
C TRP A 145 -0.95 8.40 -9.17
N GLY A 146 -1.18 9.70 -9.31
CA GLY A 146 -0.66 10.70 -8.40
C GLY A 146 -1.19 12.09 -8.73
N VAL A 147 -0.82 13.07 -7.90
CA VAL A 147 -1.23 14.46 -8.07
C VAL A 147 -0.07 15.27 -8.65
N VAL A 148 -0.35 16.02 -9.72
CA VAL A 148 0.60 16.91 -10.40
C VAL A 148 0.08 18.33 -10.29
N ILE A 149 0.92 19.28 -9.87
CA ILE A 149 0.58 20.71 -9.79
C ILE A 149 1.58 21.48 -10.66
N GLY A 150 1.08 22.13 -11.70
CA GLY A 150 1.94 22.82 -12.66
C GLY A 150 1.17 23.32 -13.88
N ASN A 151 1.91 23.81 -14.86
CA ASN A 151 1.39 24.25 -16.15
C ASN A 151 1.30 23.08 -17.16
N ARG A 152 0.86 23.34 -18.39
CA ARG A 152 0.67 22.30 -19.43
C ARG A 152 1.91 21.45 -19.72
N HIS A 153 3.13 22.00 -19.56
CA HIS A 153 4.37 21.27 -19.77
C HIS A 153 4.62 20.27 -18.65
N ASP A 154 4.38 20.67 -17.40
CA ASP A 154 4.51 19.79 -16.23
C ASP A 154 3.50 18.63 -16.30
N MET A 155 2.28 18.90 -16.77
CA MET A 155 1.25 17.86 -16.98
C MET A 155 1.64 16.86 -18.06
N ALA A 156 2.21 17.34 -19.18
CA ALA A 156 2.66 16.48 -20.27
C ALA A 156 3.86 15.61 -19.87
N GLU A 157 4.82 16.19 -19.14
CA GLU A 157 5.96 15.46 -18.59
C GLU A 157 5.52 14.39 -17.59
N ALA A 158 4.59 14.72 -16.70
CA ALA A 158 4.05 13.76 -15.75
C ALA A 158 3.26 12.62 -16.41
N ALA A 159 2.49 12.91 -17.46
CA ALA A 159 1.79 11.88 -18.23
C ALA A 159 2.77 10.89 -18.88
N ALA A 160 3.82 11.40 -19.53
CA ALA A 160 4.88 10.55 -20.12
C ALA A 160 5.62 9.73 -19.05
N LEU A 161 5.80 10.29 -17.86
CA LEU A 161 6.39 9.56 -16.74
C LEU A 161 5.47 8.45 -16.23
N PHE A 162 4.16 8.71 -16.06
CA PHE A 162 3.20 7.69 -15.66
C PHE A 162 3.12 6.54 -16.65
N GLU A 163 3.21 6.80 -17.95
CA GLU A 163 3.27 5.75 -18.97
C GLU A 163 4.44 4.77 -18.73
N SER A 164 5.59 5.29 -18.28
CA SER A 164 6.73 4.44 -17.92
C SER A 164 6.49 3.60 -16.65
N PHE A 165 5.73 4.13 -15.69
CA PHE A 165 5.33 3.42 -14.49
C PHE A 165 4.30 2.34 -14.81
N ASP A 166 3.31 2.66 -15.64
CA ASP A 166 2.27 1.72 -16.08
C ASP A 166 2.88 0.57 -16.88
N ALA A 167 3.83 0.85 -17.78
CA ALA A 167 4.57 -0.18 -18.50
C ALA A 167 5.33 -1.11 -17.54
N ALA A 168 5.95 -0.54 -16.49
CA ALA A 168 6.64 -1.29 -15.45
C ALA A 168 5.69 -2.22 -14.65
N LEU A 169 4.54 -1.70 -14.21
CA LEU A 169 3.52 -2.47 -13.50
C LEU A 169 2.95 -3.57 -14.39
N ALA A 170 2.64 -3.25 -15.65
CA ALA A 170 2.14 -4.20 -16.62
C ALA A 170 3.14 -5.35 -16.87
N GLY A 171 4.45 -5.04 -16.89
CA GLY A 171 5.50 -6.06 -17.00
C GLY A 171 5.49 -7.09 -15.88
N ILE A 172 5.25 -6.66 -14.63
CA ILE A 172 5.17 -7.57 -13.47
C ILE A 172 3.96 -8.51 -13.61
N TYR A 173 2.78 -7.95 -13.89
CA TYR A 173 1.57 -8.76 -14.06
C TYR A 173 1.65 -9.68 -15.28
N ALA A 174 2.21 -9.22 -16.39
CA ALA A 174 2.40 -10.03 -17.60
C ALA A 174 3.33 -11.21 -17.33
N ALA A 175 4.45 -10.97 -16.64
CA ALA A 175 5.37 -12.04 -16.26
C ALA A 175 4.72 -13.06 -15.33
N ARG A 176 3.87 -12.61 -14.39
CA ARG A 176 3.17 -13.50 -13.47
C ARG A 176 2.07 -14.32 -14.15
N SER A 177 1.23 -13.66 -14.94
CA SER A 177 0.07 -14.27 -15.59
C SER A 177 0.40 -15.10 -16.83
N GLY A 178 1.55 -14.84 -17.46
CA GLY A 178 1.88 -15.36 -18.78
C GLY A 178 1.09 -14.70 -19.92
N ARG A 179 0.29 -13.67 -19.62
CA ARG A 179 -0.51 -12.95 -20.61
C ARG A 179 0.32 -11.88 -21.34
N PRO A 180 -0.05 -11.53 -22.59
CA PRO A 180 0.55 -10.41 -23.28
C PRO A 180 0.43 -9.11 -22.48
N GLN A 181 1.51 -8.32 -22.45
CA GLN A 181 1.53 -7.04 -21.73
C GLN A 181 0.42 -6.08 -22.20
N VAL A 182 0.01 -6.16 -23.48
CA VAL A 182 -1.11 -5.36 -24.01
C VAL A 182 -2.46 -5.71 -23.39
N GLU A 183 -2.71 -6.99 -23.06
CA GLU A 183 -3.93 -7.40 -22.35
C GLU A 183 -3.90 -6.88 -20.92
N ILE A 184 -2.74 -6.96 -20.27
CA ILE A 184 -2.55 -6.44 -18.91
C ILE A 184 -2.75 -4.93 -18.87
N ALA A 185 -2.19 -4.19 -19.82
CA ALA A 185 -2.39 -2.75 -19.92
C ALA A 185 -3.88 -2.39 -19.99
N ALA A 186 -4.67 -3.12 -20.79
CA ALA A 186 -6.12 -2.93 -20.85
C ALA A 186 -6.83 -3.20 -19.50
N LEU A 187 -6.34 -4.15 -18.70
CA LEU A 187 -6.87 -4.40 -17.35
C LEU A 187 -6.53 -3.27 -16.38
N LEU A 188 -5.31 -2.71 -16.48
CA LEU A 188 -4.87 -1.57 -15.66
C LEU A 188 -5.64 -0.29 -16.03
N ASP A 189 -5.86 -0.04 -17.31
CA ASP A 189 -6.66 1.09 -17.81
C ASP A 189 -8.11 1.03 -17.32
N ALA A 190 -8.66 -0.18 -17.15
CA ALA A 190 -10.04 -0.40 -16.76
C ALA A 190 -10.29 -0.40 -15.23
N GLU A 191 -9.24 -0.22 -14.41
CA GLU A 191 -9.32 -0.39 -12.94
C GLU A 191 -9.99 -1.72 -12.55
N THR A 192 -9.39 -2.84 -12.99
CA THR A 192 -10.03 -4.15 -12.91
C THR A 192 -9.98 -4.75 -11.50
N PHE A 193 -11.13 -5.20 -11.01
CA PHE A 193 -11.23 -6.09 -9.85
C PHE A 193 -11.43 -7.53 -10.33
N LEU A 194 -10.57 -8.43 -9.88
CA LEU A 194 -10.65 -9.86 -10.16
C LEU A 194 -10.96 -10.60 -8.86
N GLY A 195 -12.08 -11.31 -8.83
CA GLY A 195 -12.35 -12.28 -7.77
C GLY A 195 -11.39 -13.45 -7.84
N ALA A 196 -11.33 -14.26 -6.76
CA ALA A 196 -10.39 -15.39 -6.65
C ALA A 196 -10.37 -16.31 -7.90
N GLU A 197 -11.53 -16.79 -8.36
CA GLU A 197 -11.63 -17.67 -9.54
C GLU A 197 -11.18 -16.99 -10.85
N GLU A 198 -11.47 -15.71 -11.00
CA GLU A 198 -11.08 -14.92 -12.17
C GLU A 198 -9.57 -14.68 -12.17
N ALA A 199 -8.97 -14.41 -11.01
CA ALA A 199 -7.54 -14.25 -10.84
C ALA A 199 -6.80 -15.57 -11.12
N ILE A 200 -7.33 -16.72 -10.69
CA ILE A 200 -6.79 -18.05 -11.02
C ILE A 200 -6.85 -18.28 -12.53
N THR A 201 -8.02 -18.05 -13.14
CA THR A 201 -8.22 -18.17 -14.60
C THR A 201 -7.31 -17.22 -15.38
N ALA A 202 -7.02 -16.05 -14.82
CA ALA A 202 -6.12 -15.07 -15.42
C ALA A 202 -4.63 -15.41 -15.24
N GLY A 203 -4.27 -16.46 -14.48
CA GLY A 203 -2.89 -16.82 -14.15
C GLY A 203 -2.25 -15.92 -13.08
N MET A 204 -3.04 -15.04 -12.44
CA MET A 204 -2.58 -14.14 -11.38
C MET A 204 -2.61 -14.78 -9.99
N ALA A 205 -3.36 -15.88 -9.83
CA ALA A 205 -3.35 -16.75 -8.66
C ALA A 205 -3.22 -18.22 -9.07
N ASP A 206 -2.81 -19.08 -8.14
CA ASP A 206 -2.63 -20.52 -8.36
C ASP A 206 -3.77 -21.37 -7.81
N GLY A 207 -4.50 -20.85 -6.83
CA GLY A 207 -5.56 -21.62 -6.19
C GLY A 207 -6.29 -20.86 -5.09
N MET A 208 -7.20 -21.57 -4.43
CA MET A 208 -7.89 -21.08 -3.26
C MET A 208 -7.04 -21.33 -2.02
N VAL A 209 -7.17 -20.48 -0.99
CA VAL A 209 -6.62 -20.81 0.33
C VAL A 209 -7.36 -22.06 0.83
N GLU A 210 -6.64 -23.17 0.99
CA GLU A 210 -7.23 -24.40 1.51
C GLU A 210 -7.69 -24.17 2.95
N GLY A 211 -8.91 -24.59 3.25
CA GLY A 211 -9.49 -24.50 4.58
C GLY A 211 -8.75 -25.41 5.56
N SER A 212 -7.59 -24.98 6.04
CA SER A 212 -7.17 -25.34 7.40
C SER A 212 -8.30 -24.86 8.28
N ALA A 213 -8.98 -25.79 8.95
CA ALA A 213 -10.02 -25.47 9.91
C ALA A 213 -9.52 -24.27 10.72
N ALA A 214 -10.15 -23.11 10.50
CA ALA A 214 -10.05 -22.02 11.42
C ALA A 214 -10.65 -22.59 12.70
N GLY A 215 -9.79 -23.22 13.51
CA GLY A 215 -10.11 -23.56 14.88
C GLY A 215 -10.71 -22.28 15.45
N PRO A 216 -11.92 -22.35 16.03
CA PRO A 216 -12.70 -21.17 16.39
C PRO A 216 -11.76 -20.22 17.11
N LEU A 217 -11.46 -19.05 16.50
CA LEU A 217 -10.50 -18.03 16.94
C LEU A 217 -10.18 -18.27 18.41
N ALA A 218 -9.11 -19.05 18.67
CA ALA A 218 -8.90 -19.58 20.00
C ALA A 218 -8.82 -18.38 20.92
N ARG A 219 -9.80 -18.24 21.82
CA ARG A 219 -9.77 -17.26 22.89
C ARG A 219 -8.63 -17.67 23.81
N SER A 220 -7.41 -17.27 23.46
CA SER A 220 -6.23 -17.44 24.29
C SER A 220 -6.06 -16.21 25.19
N PRO A 221 -5.54 -16.41 26.40
CA PRO A 221 -5.62 -15.44 27.48
C PRO A 221 -4.75 -14.22 27.16
N GLN A 222 -5.21 -13.06 27.63
CA GLN A 222 -4.49 -11.79 27.59
C GLN A 222 -3.04 -11.97 28.07
N SER A 223 -2.09 -11.98 27.14
CA SER A 223 -0.67 -11.79 27.44
C SER A 223 -0.07 -10.76 26.50
N GLY A 224 0.05 -9.54 27.02
CA GLY A 224 1.17 -8.64 26.74
C GLY A 224 1.33 -8.00 25.36
N ALA A 225 0.46 -8.23 24.38
CA ALA A 225 0.40 -7.36 23.22
C ALA A 225 -0.04 -5.98 23.70
N GLN A 226 0.88 -5.02 23.77
CA GLN A 226 0.50 -3.62 23.91
C GLN A 226 -0.25 -3.25 22.63
N SER A 227 -1.58 -3.45 22.63
CA SER A 227 -2.47 -2.64 21.82
C SER A 227 -1.95 -1.22 21.90
N ARG A 228 -1.76 -0.56 20.76
CA ARG A 228 -1.52 0.87 20.68
C ARG A 228 -2.88 1.56 20.45
N PRO A 229 -3.78 1.60 21.47
CA PRO A 229 -5.11 2.19 21.32
C PRO A 229 -5.01 3.67 20.97
N ASP A 230 -3.87 4.31 21.25
CA ASP A 230 -3.52 5.66 20.84
C ASP A 230 -3.51 5.82 19.32
N ILE A 231 -2.96 4.85 18.57
CA ILE A 231 -2.94 4.91 17.10
C ILE A 231 -4.32 4.68 16.52
N GLN A 232 -5.06 3.69 17.03
CA GLN A 232 -6.42 3.39 16.56
C GLN A 232 -7.39 4.54 16.88
N ALA A 233 -7.28 5.15 18.06
CA ALA A 233 -8.06 6.33 18.42
C ALA A 233 -7.78 7.51 17.49
N ARG A 234 -6.51 7.76 17.16
CA ARG A 234 -6.11 8.85 16.26
C ARG A 234 -6.58 8.65 14.83
N ARG A 235 -6.53 7.41 14.31
CA ARG A 235 -7.07 7.08 12.97
C ARG A 235 -8.58 7.31 12.89
N ARG A 236 -9.33 6.95 13.94
CA ARG A 236 -10.77 7.24 14.03
C ARG A 236 -11.05 8.75 14.07
N ILE A 237 -10.21 9.52 14.76
CA ILE A 237 -10.30 10.98 14.79
C ILE A 237 -9.99 11.57 13.41
N ASP A 238 -8.92 11.13 12.73
CA ASP A 238 -8.59 11.61 11.38
C ASP A 238 -9.71 11.33 10.38
N ALA A 239 -10.27 10.11 10.41
CA ALA A 239 -11.38 9.71 9.58
C ALA A 239 -12.64 10.55 9.84
N ALA A 240 -12.98 10.80 11.11
CA ALA A 240 -14.12 11.66 11.47
C ALA A 240 -13.93 13.11 11.00
N LEU A 241 -12.73 13.66 11.15
CA LEU A 241 -12.40 15.00 10.66
C LEU A 241 -12.42 15.05 9.12
N ALA A 242 -12.04 13.97 8.44
CA ALA A 242 -12.10 13.86 7.00
C ALA A 242 -13.54 13.87 6.49
N GLN A 243 -14.45 13.14 7.14
CA GLN A 243 -15.88 13.14 6.83
C GLN A 243 -16.53 14.52 7.01
N GLN A 244 -15.97 15.38 7.86
CA GLN A 244 -16.41 16.77 8.03
C GLN A 244 -15.81 17.73 6.99
N GLY A 245 -15.12 17.22 5.97
CA GLY A 245 -14.53 18.03 4.90
C GLY A 245 -13.32 18.86 5.33
N ILE A 246 -12.73 18.58 6.51
CA ILE A 246 -11.57 19.31 7.00
C ILE A 246 -10.35 18.95 6.16
N PRO A 247 -9.63 19.91 5.56
CA PRO A 247 -8.46 19.63 4.74
C PRO A 247 -7.37 18.86 5.50
N ARG A 248 -6.69 17.93 4.80
CA ARG A 248 -5.66 17.03 5.38
C ARG A 248 -4.58 17.78 6.17
N SER A 249 -4.14 18.95 5.70
CA SER A 249 -3.16 19.78 6.41
C SER A 249 -3.68 20.23 7.78
N ALA A 250 -4.95 20.61 7.87
CA ALA A 250 -5.60 20.99 9.10
C ALA A 250 -5.83 19.78 10.02
N ARG A 251 -6.24 18.62 9.49
CA ARG A 251 -6.40 17.40 10.30
C ARG A 251 -5.08 16.91 10.91
N ARG A 252 -4.00 16.90 10.11
CA ARG A 252 -2.65 16.53 10.58
C ARG A 252 -2.11 17.53 11.61
N ALA A 253 -2.38 18.82 11.45
CA ALA A 253 -2.06 19.83 12.45
C ALA A 253 -2.80 19.59 13.77
N MET A 254 -4.13 19.38 13.71
CA MET A 254 -4.96 19.09 14.88
C MET A 254 -4.50 17.83 15.63
N LEU A 255 -4.19 16.75 14.90
CA LEU A 255 -3.69 15.52 15.49
C LEU A 255 -2.32 15.72 16.14
N ARG A 256 -1.40 16.43 15.49
CA ARG A 256 -0.08 16.77 16.05
C ARG A 256 -0.21 17.56 17.36
N ASP A 257 -1.08 18.56 17.38
CA ASP A 257 -1.33 19.40 18.57
C ASP A 257 -1.95 18.58 19.72
N LEU A 258 -2.82 17.60 19.41
CA LEU A 258 -3.38 16.65 20.39
C LEU A 258 -2.34 15.68 20.95
N THR A 259 -1.25 15.40 20.23
CA THR A 259 -0.25 14.40 20.65
C THR A 259 0.78 14.90 21.65
N GLY A 260 0.96 16.22 21.79
CA GLY A 260 1.84 16.88 22.77
C GLY A 260 3.31 16.46 22.70
N THR A 261 4.18 17.34 22.22
CA THR A 261 5.64 17.17 22.23
C THR A 261 6.18 17.06 23.67
N ARG A 262 6.57 15.87 24.11
CA ARG A 262 7.52 15.73 25.24
C ARG A 262 8.94 15.84 24.69
N ASN A 263 9.51 17.03 24.87
CA ASN A 263 10.94 17.37 24.78
C ASN A 263 11.61 17.30 23.40
N ALA A 264 11.61 18.42 22.68
CA ALA A 264 12.79 18.95 21.99
C ALA A 264 12.55 20.44 21.67
N ALA A 265 13.57 21.27 21.91
CA ALA A 265 13.57 22.71 21.75
C ALA A 265 13.06 23.16 20.36
N GLU A 266 12.50 24.37 20.29
CA GLU A 266 12.13 25.01 19.02
C GLU A 266 13.24 24.84 17.96
N PRO A 267 12.96 24.21 16.82
CA PRO A 267 13.63 24.57 15.59
C PRO A 267 12.81 25.70 14.97
N ALA A 268 13.49 26.83 14.80
CA ALA A 268 13.04 27.98 14.04
C ALA A 268 12.29 27.58 12.77
N THR A 269 11.20 28.30 12.51
CA THR A 269 10.50 28.34 11.23
C THR A 269 11.50 28.48 10.08
N GLN A 270 11.67 27.41 9.30
CA GLN A 270 12.16 27.51 7.93
C GLN A 270 11.06 27.02 6.99
N ASN A 271 10.58 27.96 6.17
CA ASN A 271 9.60 27.82 5.10
C ASN A 271 8.13 27.76 5.54
N ALA A 272 7.64 28.88 6.07
CA ALA A 272 6.25 29.27 5.90
C ALA A 272 5.98 29.47 4.40
N GLY A 273 5.42 28.44 3.75
CA GLY A 273 4.93 28.51 2.37
C GLY A 273 3.95 29.68 2.20
N ILE A 274 4.10 30.36 1.08
CA ILE A 274 3.59 31.70 0.76
C ILE A 274 2.08 31.83 1.07
N PRO A 275 1.64 32.89 1.77
CA PRO A 275 0.22 33.12 2.01
C PRO A 275 -0.51 33.33 0.67
N LEU A 276 -1.41 32.40 0.33
CA LEU A 276 -2.23 32.44 -0.89
C LEU A 276 -3.05 33.75 -1.02
N SER A 277 -3.28 34.46 0.09
CA SER A 277 -3.87 35.79 0.10
C SER A 277 -2.96 36.87 -0.51
N ALA A 278 -1.64 36.79 -0.30
CA ALA A 278 -0.67 37.72 -0.89
C ALA A 278 -0.46 37.47 -2.39
N ILE A 279 -0.51 36.21 -2.83
CA ILE A 279 -0.47 35.86 -4.26
C ILE A 279 -1.71 36.39 -4.99
N ARG A 280 -2.89 36.34 -4.35
CA ARG A 280 -4.13 36.86 -4.92
C ARG A 280 -4.12 38.38 -5.05
N GLN A 281 -3.59 39.10 -4.05
CA GLN A 281 -3.38 40.55 -4.13
C GLN A 281 -2.40 40.97 -5.23
N LEU A 282 -1.33 40.19 -5.46
CA LEU A 282 -0.38 40.46 -6.54
C LEU A 282 -0.99 40.22 -7.93
N ILE A 283 -1.81 39.17 -8.08
CA ILE A 283 -2.55 38.89 -9.32
C ILE A 283 -3.57 39.99 -9.63
N ASP A 284 -4.26 40.51 -8.60
CA ASP A 284 -5.23 41.59 -8.76
C ASP A 284 -4.53 42.93 -9.11
N THR A 285 -3.31 43.16 -8.61
CA THR A 285 -2.50 44.35 -8.92
C THR A 285 -1.90 44.32 -10.33
N ILE A 286 -1.66 43.14 -10.91
CA ILE A 286 -1.12 42.99 -12.27
C ILE A 286 -2.24 43.06 -13.34
N ARG A 287 -3.50 42.85 -12.94
CA ARG A 287 -4.67 42.90 -13.84
C ARG A 287 -5.37 44.26 -13.91
N SER A 288 -5.01 45.21 -13.06
CA SER A 288 -5.41 46.63 -13.11
C SER A 288 -4.35 47.48 -13.79
#